data_AF-A0A9E5TGI3-F1
#
_entry.id   AF-A0A9E5TGI3-F1
#
_cell.length_a   1.000
_cell.length_b   1.000
_cell.length_c   1.000
_cell.angle_alpha   90.00
_cell.angle_beta   90.00
_cell.angle_gamma   90.00
#
_symmetry.space_group_name_H-M   'P 1'
#
loop_
_entity.id
_entity.type
_entity.pdbx_description
1 polymer ?
#
loop_
_entity_poly.entity_id
_entity_poly.type
_entity_poly.pdbx_seq_one_letter_code
_entity_poly.pdbx_strand_id
1 'polypeptide(L)'
;WQPPEPVEFVSSDLGWTRQQLALPAIASMLVVGGQALSLVKPQYELGRDVGRGGTVPDEQLPAILAQVQAHCPSQLEVAGSVESAYRGSGGNREFWLYVVRRAE
;
A
#
# COMPACT_ATOMS: atom_id res chain seq x y z
N TRP A 1 -4.63 4.71 -15.88
CA TRP A 1 -6.08 4.62 -16.10
C TRP A 1 -6.74 5.43 -15.01
N GLN A 2 -7.71 6.26 -15.34
CA GLN A 2 -8.49 7.06 -14.38
C GLN A 2 -9.96 6.65 -14.56
N PRO A 3 -10.74 6.45 -13.49
CA PRO A 3 -12.16 6.24 -13.63
C PRO A 3 -12.82 7.49 -14.26
N PRO A 4 -13.95 7.34 -14.97
CA PRO A 4 -14.65 8.45 -15.60
C PRO A 4 -15.16 9.49 -14.59
N GLU A 5 -15.35 9.08 -13.33
CA GLU A 5 -15.73 9.92 -12.20
C GLU A 5 -15.03 9.43 -10.92
N PRO A 6 -14.88 10.29 -9.88
CA PRO A 6 -14.33 9.85 -8.60
C PRO A 6 -15.18 8.75 -7.96
N VAL A 7 -14.53 7.79 -7.29
CA VAL A 7 -15.17 6.61 -6.70
C VAL A 7 -15.17 6.65 -5.19
N GLU A 8 -16.10 5.91 -4.56
CA GLU A 8 -16.19 5.82 -3.09
C GLU A 8 -15.19 4.83 -2.50
N PHE A 9 -14.75 3.84 -3.27
CA PHE A 9 -13.86 2.79 -2.79
C PHE A 9 -12.87 2.33 -3.86
N VAL A 10 -11.61 2.11 -3.45
CA VAL A 10 -10.57 1.48 -4.28
C VAL A 10 -9.98 0.28 -3.54
N SER A 11 -9.89 -0.86 -4.22
CA SER A 11 -9.01 -1.95 -3.81
C SER A 11 -7.85 -2.05 -4.80
N SER A 12 -6.63 -2.20 -4.31
CA SER A 12 -5.45 -2.33 -5.16
C SER A 12 -4.50 -3.42 -4.68
N ASP A 13 -4.23 -4.37 -5.58
CA ASP A 13 -3.14 -5.34 -5.48
C ASP A 13 -2.22 -5.12 -6.70
N LEU A 14 -1.06 -4.52 -6.45
CA LEU A 14 -0.14 -4.10 -7.50
C LEU A 14 1.18 -4.87 -7.44
N GLY A 15 1.62 -5.33 -8.61
CA GLY A 15 2.96 -5.90 -8.81
C GLY A 15 3.99 -4.81 -9.10
N TRP A 16 5.18 -4.95 -8.54
CA TRP A 16 6.41 -4.26 -8.97
C TRP A 16 6.31 -2.72 -8.86
N THR A 17 5.41 -2.24 -8.00
CA THR A 17 5.13 -0.83 -7.76
C THR A 17 5.18 -0.57 -6.26
N ARG A 18 5.79 0.55 -5.88
CA ARG A 18 5.84 1.00 -4.48
C ARG A 18 4.59 1.79 -4.11
N GLN A 19 4.19 1.72 -2.85
CA GLN A 19 3.04 2.46 -2.34
C GLN A 19 3.19 3.98 -2.44
N GLN A 20 4.42 4.51 -2.39
CA GLN A 20 4.68 5.94 -2.64
C GLN A 20 4.21 6.43 -4.02
N LEU A 21 4.07 5.53 -5.01
CA LEU A 21 3.53 5.84 -6.34
C LEU A 21 2.04 5.50 -6.44
N ALA A 22 1.61 4.40 -5.80
CA ALA A 22 0.23 3.95 -5.85
C ALA A 22 -0.73 4.84 -5.06
N LEU A 23 -0.38 5.21 -3.83
CA LEU A 23 -1.26 5.96 -2.92
C LEU A 23 -1.66 7.34 -3.46
N PRO A 24 -0.76 8.15 -4.09
CA PRO A 24 -1.18 9.40 -4.72
C PRO A 24 -2.16 9.20 -5.89
N ALA A 25 -1.97 8.14 -6.68
CA ALA A 25 -2.91 7.80 -7.76
C ALA A 25 -4.26 7.36 -7.19
N ILE A 26 -4.28 6.58 -6.11
CA ILE A 26 -5.50 6.18 -5.41
C ILE A 26 -6.23 7.40 -4.84
N ALA A 27 -5.50 8.35 -4.23
CA ALA A 27 -6.07 9.57 -3.70
C ALA A 27 -6.80 10.41 -4.78
N SER A 28 -6.24 10.47 -5.99
CA SER A 28 -6.86 11.21 -7.11
C SER A 28 -8.14 10.56 -7.64
N MET A 29 -8.32 9.26 -7.39
CA MET A 29 -9.50 8.51 -7.83
C MET A 29 -10.66 8.58 -6.84
N LEU A 30 -10.40 8.81 -5.55
CA LEU A 30 -11.43 8.73 -4.51
C LEU A 30 -12.27 10.02 -4.40
N VAL A 31 -13.51 9.96 -3.93
CA VAL A 31 -14.19 11.16 -3.37
C VAL A 31 -13.61 11.51 -1.99
N VAL A 32 -13.85 12.73 -1.48
CA VAL A 32 -13.57 13.04 -0.06
C VAL A 32 -14.41 12.12 0.83
N GLY A 33 -13.78 11.51 1.83
CA GLY A 33 -14.38 10.45 2.67
C GLY A 33 -14.33 9.06 2.03
N GLY A 34 -13.97 8.96 0.74
CA GLY A 34 -13.76 7.70 0.05
C GLY A 34 -12.60 6.92 0.65
N GLN A 35 -12.60 5.61 0.45
CA GLN A 35 -11.74 4.70 1.19
C GLN A 35 -10.93 3.81 0.24
N ALA A 36 -9.78 3.33 0.69
CA ALA A 36 -9.05 2.31 -0.06
C ALA A 36 -8.43 1.23 0.82
N LEU A 37 -8.38 0.03 0.26
CA LEU A 37 -7.54 -1.08 0.72
C LEU A 37 -6.44 -1.30 -0.30
N SER A 38 -5.19 -1.01 0.09
CA SER A 38 -4.03 -1.23 -0.77
C SER A 38 -3.12 -2.30 -0.18
N LEU A 39 -2.78 -3.31 -0.97
CA LEU A 39 -1.89 -4.38 -0.56
C LEU A 39 -0.44 -3.90 -0.62
N VAL A 40 0.18 -3.77 0.55
CA VAL A 40 1.60 -3.51 0.72
C VAL A 40 2.37 -4.82 0.57
N LYS A 41 3.31 -4.82 -0.37
CA LYS A 41 4.19 -5.95 -0.67
C LYS A 41 5.62 -5.55 -0.30
N PRO A 42 6.11 -5.89 0.90
CA PRO A 42 7.40 -5.40 1.42
C PRO A 42 8.57 -5.59 0.46
N GLN A 43 8.57 -6.69 -0.31
CA GLN A 43 9.58 -6.97 -1.32
C GLN A 43 9.64 -5.93 -2.45
N TYR A 44 8.55 -5.22 -2.76
CA TYR A 44 8.58 -4.16 -3.76
C TYR A 44 8.98 -2.80 -3.17
N GLU A 45 8.78 -2.60 -1.87
CA GLU A 45 9.20 -1.39 -1.15
C GLU A 45 10.73 -1.29 -1.05
N LEU A 46 11.42 -2.42 -0.82
CA LEU A 46 12.89 -2.49 -0.77
C LEU A 46 13.57 -2.34 -2.14
N GLY A 47 12.85 -2.56 -3.25
CA GLY A 47 13.44 -2.50 -4.60
C GLY A 47 14.52 -3.56 -4.83
N ARG A 48 15.77 -3.15 -5.11
CA ARG A 48 16.88 -4.07 -5.41
C ARG A 48 17.50 -4.70 -4.17
N ASP A 49 17.17 -4.21 -2.98
CA ASP A 49 17.74 -4.65 -1.71
C ASP A 49 17.00 -5.83 -1.07
N VAL A 50 16.08 -6.46 -1.79
CA VAL A 50 15.46 -7.70 -1.34
C VAL A 50 16.52 -8.79 -1.26
N GLY A 51 16.60 -9.46 -0.10
CA GLY A 51 17.59 -10.50 0.18
C GLY A 51 17.61 -11.66 -0.83
N ARG A 52 18.59 -12.56 -0.68
CA ARG A 52 18.72 -13.77 -1.54
C ARG A 52 17.38 -14.53 -1.58
N GLY A 53 16.84 -14.72 -2.79
CA GLY A 53 15.60 -15.46 -3.01
C GLY A 53 14.32 -14.62 -3.03
N GLY A 54 14.40 -13.29 -2.95
CA GLY A 54 13.23 -12.44 -3.16
C GLY A 54 12.30 -12.32 -1.95
N THR A 55 12.73 -12.78 -0.77
CA THR A 55 11.93 -12.80 0.48
C THR A 55 12.46 -11.77 1.48
N VAL A 56 11.54 -11.05 2.11
CA VAL A 56 11.85 -10.05 3.14
C VAL A 56 11.91 -10.70 4.52
N PRO A 57 13.00 -10.51 5.29
CA PRO A 57 13.09 -10.99 6.67
C PRO A 57 12.04 -10.35 7.58
N ASP A 58 11.50 -11.12 8.52
CA ASP A 58 10.41 -10.69 9.40
C ASP A 58 10.78 -9.46 10.24
N GLU A 59 12.05 -9.33 10.65
CA GLU A 59 12.56 -8.22 11.44
C GLU A 59 12.54 -6.87 10.69
N GLN A 60 12.50 -6.88 9.35
CA GLN A 60 12.44 -5.65 8.55
C GLN A 60 11.00 -5.16 8.31
N LEU A 61 10.01 -6.04 8.48
CA LEU A 61 8.61 -5.73 8.14
C LEU A 61 8.06 -4.51 8.90
N PRO A 62 8.29 -4.35 10.24
CA PRO A 62 7.78 -3.19 10.95
C PRO A 62 8.34 -1.87 10.42
N ALA A 63 9.63 -1.83 10.07
CA ALA A 63 10.28 -0.63 9.54
C ALA A 63 9.74 -0.27 8.15
N ILE A 64 9.52 -1.26 7.28
CA ILE A 64 8.97 -1.06 5.95
C ILE A 64 7.53 -0.55 6.04
N LEU A 65 6.69 -1.13 6.91
CA LEU A 65 5.32 -0.67 7.09
C LEU A 65 5.27 0.76 7.65
N ALA A 66 6.09 1.07 8.65
CA ALA A 66 6.20 2.43 9.18
C ALA A 66 6.65 3.42 8.09
N GLN A 67 7.59 3.02 7.23
CA GLN A 67 8.00 3.84 6.09
C GLN A 67 6.84 4.08 5.12
N VAL A 68 6.09 3.04 4.73
CA VAL A 68 4.95 3.19 3.83
C VAL A 68 3.89 4.13 4.42
N GLN A 69 3.57 3.97 5.71
CA GLN A 69 2.62 4.84 6.41
C GLN A 69 3.10 6.29 6.47
N ALA A 70 4.40 6.51 6.74
CA ALA A 70 4.99 7.85 6.79
C ALA A 70 5.02 8.56 5.42
N HIS A 71 5.05 7.81 4.32
CA HIS A 71 4.99 8.34 2.96
C HIS A 71 3.56 8.41 2.40
N CYS A 72 2.55 8.14 3.23
CA CYS A 72 1.16 8.34 2.83
C CYS A 72 0.95 9.82 2.46
N PRO A 73 0.38 10.13 1.29
CA PRO A 73 0.17 11.52 0.88
C PRO A 73 -0.80 12.21 1.83
N SER A 74 -0.67 13.52 2.01
CA SER A 74 -1.48 14.29 2.98
C SER A 74 -2.99 14.24 2.74
N GLN A 75 -3.43 13.93 1.51
CA GLN A 75 -4.85 13.75 1.19
C GLN A 75 -5.43 12.43 1.74
N LEU A 76 -4.58 11.50 2.17
CA LEU A 76 -4.97 10.20 2.71
C LEU A 76 -4.54 10.10 4.17
N GLU A 77 -5.46 9.63 5.01
CA GLU A 77 -5.14 9.20 6.36
C GLU A 77 -5.06 7.67 6.42
N VAL A 78 -4.02 7.15 7.05
CA VAL A 78 -3.93 5.72 7.38
C VAL A 78 -4.85 5.43 8.56
N ALA A 79 -5.94 4.72 8.30
CA ALA A 79 -6.89 4.30 9.32
C ALA A 79 -6.50 2.97 9.98
N GLY A 80 -5.63 2.17 9.33
CA GLY A 80 -5.04 0.98 9.94
C GLY A 80 -4.31 0.09 8.94
N SER A 81 -3.69 -0.97 9.45
CA SER A 81 -3.13 -2.04 8.61
C SER A 81 -3.27 -3.40 9.27
N VAL A 82 -3.41 -4.44 8.46
CA VAL A 82 -3.50 -5.83 8.92
C VAL A 82 -2.71 -6.75 7.99
N GLU A 83 -2.14 -7.83 8.53
CA GLU A 83 -1.49 -8.86 7.71
C GLU A 83 -2.52 -9.53 6.79
N SER A 84 -2.14 -9.77 5.53
CA SER A 84 -2.90 -10.56 4.59
C SER A 84 -2.98 -12.02 5.05
N ALA A 85 -4.15 -12.64 4.92
CA ALA A 85 -4.33 -14.05 5.23
C ALA A 85 -3.50 -14.97 4.31
N TYR A 86 -3.09 -14.45 3.14
CA TYR A 86 -2.31 -15.17 2.16
C TYR A 86 -0.90 -14.59 2.05
N ARG A 87 0.07 -15.51 1.90
CA ARG A 87 1.45 -15.14 1.59
C ARG A 87 1.61 -14.90 0.10
N GLY A 88 2.41 -13.90 -0.25
CA GLY A 88 2.78 -13.58 -1.61
C GLY A 88 3.85 -14.49 -2.18
N SER A 89 4.34 -14.12 -3.37
CA SER A 89 5.42 -14.83 -4.05
C SER A 89 6.64 -15.01 -3.15
N GLY A 90 7.23 -16.21 -3.17
CA GLY A 90 8.36 -16.55 -2.29
C GLY A 90 8.01 -16.72 -0.81
N GLY A 91 6.71 -16.70 -0.45
CA GLY A 91 6.26 -16.79 0.94
C GLY A 91 6.30 -15.47 1.71
N ASN A 92 6.51 -14.35 1.02
CA ASN A 92 6.49 -13.02 1.61
C ASN A 92 5.18 -12.75 2.35
N ARG A 93 5.29 -12.15 3.53
CA ARG A 93 4.14 -11.62 4.24
C ARG A 93 3.76 -10.29 3.61
N GLU A 94 2.48 -10.11 3.34
CA GLU A 94 1.92 -8.92 2.72
C GLU A 94 0.88 -8.31 3.66
N PHE A 95 0.60 -7.02 3.53
CA PHE A 95 -0.21 -6.30 4.50
C PHE A 95 -1.24 -5.43 3.80
N TRP A 96 -2.50 -5.52 4.18
CA TRP A 96 -3.51 -4.57 3.76
C TRP A 96 -3.33 -3.26 4.52
N LEU A 97 -3.21 -2.16 3.78
CA LEU A 97 -3.26 -0.80 4.31
C LEU A 97 -4.63 -0.21 4.03
N TYR A 98 -5.33 0.19 5.09
CA TYR A 98 -6.61 0.88 5.02
C TYR A 98 -6.39 2.38 5.13
N VAL A 99 -6.84 3.11 4.12
CA VAL A 99 -6.70 4.57 4.04
C VAL A 99 -8.04 5.23 3.73
N VAL A 100 -8.21 6.46 4.20
CA VAL A 100 -9.41 7.29 3.96
C VAL A 100 -8.98 8.63 3.38
N ARG A 101 -9.63 9.05 2.28
CA ARG A 101 -9.40 10.37 1.69
C ARG A 101 -9.97 11.45 2.59
N ARG A 102 -9.13 12.38 3.04
CA ARG A 102 -9.53 13.56 3.82
C ARG A 102 -9.87 14.73 2.90
N ALA A 103 -10.66 15.65 3.44
CA ALA A 103 -10.75 16.99 2.86
C ALA A 103 -9.41 17.70 3.09
N GLU A 104 -8.99 18.52 2.13
CA GLU A 104 -7.86 19.43 2.30
C GLU A 104 -8.13 20.49 3.38
#